data_AF-A0A0A0DUV5-F1
#
_entry.id   AF-A0A0A0DUV5-F1
#
_cell.length_a   1.000
_cell.length_b   1.000
_cell.length_c   1.000
_cell.angle_alpha   90.00
_cell.angle_beta   90.00
_cell.angle_gamma   90.00
#
_symmetry.space_group_name_H-M   'P 1'
#
loop_
_entity.id
_entity.type
_entity.pdbx_description
1 polymer ?
#
loop_
_entity_poly.entity_id
_entity_poly.type
_entity_poly.pdbx_seq_one_letter_code
_entity_poly.pdbx_strand_id
1 'polypeptide(L)'
;MNMRPVWIALVVALANQCVHAQSVMVTMDVMAKSRAVGHVVNGTYTVTDDAGFVPETFSYSESFGLRRDGALFAPSLSASNVVQSGLFYGAVTTPSPFAASLVATAPWNVSVLINNGYAGYLLFVPKTATVVAPAAVSQRAFLSVGLSWSSEAGYEQYGRSVSWETQGTPIAASSLKPWSPDEFVAHWQSLVGQTLVGAYKESYDLSSQSPYALLGGVTPPPPTLHDNVSIYGDVVIRSVVVVPEPATYLLMGLGLSLVAAVRRRQQTA
;
A
#
# COMPACT_ATOMS: atom_id res chain seq x y z
N MET A 1 -26.30 -47.11 -2.40
CA MET A 1 -25.63 -46.01 -3.14
C MET A 1 -24.76 -45.23 -2.16
N ASN A 2 -23.45 -45.45 -2.21
CA ASN A 2 -22.46 -44.80 -1.34
C ASN A 2 -22.07 -43.43 -1.90
N MET A 3 -22.88 -42.40 -1.64
CA MET A 3 -22.58 -41.00 -2.05
C MET A 3 -21.62 -40.26 -1.10
N ARG A 4 -21.12 -40.90 -0.03
CA ARG A 4 -20.32 -40.21 1.01
C ARG A 4 -18.88 -39.78 0.63
N PRO A 5 -18.10 -40.51 -0.20
CA PRO A 5 -16.70 -40.11 -0.43
C PRO A 5 -16.54 -38.92 -1.38
N VAL A 6 -17.50 -38.70 -2.29
CA VAL A 6 -17.45 -37.60 -3.28
C VAL A 6 -17.66 -36.25 -2.60
N TRP A 7 -18.57 -36.14 -1.63
CA TRP A 7 -18.80 -34.91 -0.88
C TRP A 7 -17.60 -34.53 0.02
N ILE A 8 -16.94 -35.51 0.63
CA ILE A 8 -15.73 -35.27 1.44
C ILE A 8 -14.57 -34.81 0.53
N ALA A 9 -14.37 -35.46 -0.62
CA ALA A 9 -13.36 -35.05 -1.59
C ALA A 9 -13.63 -33.67 -2.18
N LEU A 10 -14.90 -33.32 -2.44
CA LEU A 10 -15.30 -31.99 -2.92
C LEU A 10 -15.10 -30.91 -1.84
N VAL A 11 -15.44 -31.19 -0.58
CA VAL A 11 -15.20 -30.26 0.55
C VAL A 11 -13.70 -30.08 0.79
N VAL A 12 -12.89 -31.14 0.68
CA VAL A 12 -11.42 -31.06 0.79
C VAL A 12 -10.82 -30.36 -0.42
N ALA A 13 -11.32 -30.57 -1.63
CA ALA A 13 -10.86 -29.89 -2.85
C ALA A 13 -11.22 -28.38 -2.84
N LEU A 14 -12.45 -28.03 -2.44
CA LEU A 14 -12.86 -26.64 -2.20
C LEU A 14 -12.04 -26.01 -1.07
N ALA A 15 -11.78 -26.75 0.01
CA ALA A 15 -10.95 -26.29 1.12
C ALA A 15 -9.45 -26.18 0.79
N ASN A 16 -8.97 -26.85 -0.27
CA ASN A 16 -7.60 -26.76 -0.77
C ASN A 16 -7.45 -25.72 -1.90
N GLN A 17 -8.52 -25.37 -2.62
CA GLN A 17 -8.51 -24.26 -3.57
C GLN A 17 -8.69 -22.89 -2.90
N CYS A 18 -9.10 -22.86 -1.62
CA CYS A 18 -9.20 -21.65 -0.82
C CYS A 18 -7.95 -21.39 0.05
N VAL A 19 -6.74 -21.45 -0.52
CA VAL A 19 -5.55 -20.91 0.16
C VAL A 19 -5.51 -19.40 -0.07
N HIS A 20 -6.43 -18.67 0.57
CA HIS A 20 -6.49 -17.21 0.47
C HIS A 20 -6.49 -16.59 1.86
N ALA A 21 -5.49 -15.75 2.10
CA ALA A 21 -5.30 -14.99 3.33
C ALA A 21 -6.57 -14.22 3.73
N GLN A 22 -6.76 -13.99 5.03
CA GLN A 22 -7.68 -12.97 5.52
C GLN A 22 -7.42 -11.66 4.77
N SER A 23 -8.46 -10.97 4.32
CA SER A 23 -8.30 -9.67 3.67
C SER A 23 -8.76 -8.56 4.60
N VAL A 24 -8.17 -7.39 4.44
CA VAL A 24 -8.58 -6.16 5.12
C VAL A 24 -9.14 -5.24 4.06
N MET A 25 -10.30 -4.65 4.33
CA MET A 25 -10.90 -3.59 3.55
C MET A 25 -10.85 -2.30 4.35
N VAL A 26 -10.17 -1.29 3.84
CA VAL A 26 -10.12 0.06 4.41
C VAL A 26 -10.99 0.96 3.54
N THR A 27 -12.02 1.55 4.13
CA THR A 27 -12.88 2.54 3.46
C THR A 27 -12.60 3.92 4.03
N MET A 28 -12.45 4.89 3.14
CA MET A 28 -11.99 6.24 3.41
C MET A 28 -12.85 7.25 2.65
N ASP A 29 -12.95 8.45 3.21
CA ASP A 29 -13.34 9.65 2.48
C ASP A 29 -12.08 10.50 2.24
N VAL A 30 -11.86 10.89 0.99
CA VAL A 30 -10.71 11.69 0.58
C VAL A 30 -11.20 13.08 0.22
N MET A 31 -10.53 14.10 0.75
CA MET A 31 -10.65 15.49 0.30
C MET A 31 -9.39 15.83 -0.49
N ALA A 32 -9.45 15.76 -1.82
CA ALA A 32 -8.38 16.23 -2.68
C ALA A 32 -8.37 17.77 -2.64
N LYS A 33 -7.22 18.36 -2.29
CA LYS A 33 -7.09 19.79 -1.99
C LYS A 33 -6.25 20.54 -3.00
N SER A 34 -5.23 19.90 -3.53
CA SER A 34 -4.30 20.55 -4.45
C SER A 34 -3.85 19.57 -5.52
N ARG A 35 -3.45 20.16 -6.64
CA ARG A 35 -2.75 19.49 -7.72
C ARG A 35 -1.45 20.24 -7.97
N ALA A 36 -0.37 19.49 -8.13
CA ALA A 36 0.92 20.00 -8.52
C ALA A 36 1.30 19.41 -9.88
N VAL A 37 1.91 20.24 -10.72
CA VAL A 37 2.41 19.85 -12.04
C VAL A 37 3.91 20.08 -12.06
N GLY A 38 4.64 18.99 -12.19
CA GLY A 38 6.09 18.96 -12.39
C GLY A 38 6.43 18.85 -13.86
N HIS A 39 7.45 19.56 -14.31
CA HIS A 39 8.02 19.42 -15.64
C HIS A 39 9.49 19.88 -15.64
N VAL A 40 10.28 19.41 -16.60
CA VAL A 40 11.67 19.85 -16.79
C VAL A 40 11.71 21.04 -17.74
N VAL A 41 12.24 22.17 -17.28
CA VAL A 41 12.53 23.36 -18.09
C VAL A 41 14.02 23.62 -18.08
N ASN A 42 14.65 23.61 -19.25
CA ASN A 42 16.09 23.88 -19.41
C ASN A 42 16.98 23.00 -18.49
N GLY A 43 16.61 21.72 -18.32
CA GLY A 43 17.35 20.78 -17.47
C GLY A 43 17.09 20.94 -15.96
N THR A 44 16.21 21.85 -15.55
CA THR A 44 15.77 22.01 -14.16
C THR A 44 14.35 21.49 -14.00
N TYR A 45 14.15 20.58 -13.06
CA TYR A 45 12.81 20.12 -12.69
C TYR A 45 12.12 21.16 -11.80
N THR A 46 10.96 21.64 -12.25
CA THR A 46 10.15 22.63 -11.54
C THR A 46 8.78 22.06 -11.26
N VAL A 47 8.30 22.22 -10.03
CA VAL A 47 6.94 21.84 -9.62
C VAL A 47 6.17 23.11 -9.33
N THR A 48 4.99 23.24 -9.94
CA THR A 48 4.09 24.38 -9.75
C THR A 48 2.74 23.87 -9.29
N ASP A 49 2.15 24.54 -8.29
CA ASP A 49 0.78 24.25 -7.89
C ASP A 49 -0.20 24.76 -8.96
N ASP A 50 -1.15 23.91 -9.34
CA ASP A 50 -2.22 24.22 -10.28
C ASP A 50 -3.31 25.04 -9.56
N ALA A 51 -3.25 26.36 -9.73
CA ALA A 51 -4.23 27.28 -9.15
C ALA A 51 -5.66 27.09 -9.68
N GLY A 52 -5.84 26.38 -10.80
CA GLY A 52 -7.14 26.05 -11.37
C GLY A 52 -7.76 24.77 -10.77
N PHE A 53 -7.05 24.06 -9.90
CA PHE A 53 -7.56 22.84 -9.29
C PHE A 53 -8.74 23.13 -8.36
N VAL A 54 -9.84 22.43 -8.59
CA VAL A 54 -11.04 22.51 -7.75
C VAL A 54 -11.01 21.36 -6.76
N PRO A 55 -10.98 21.63 -5.44
CA PRO A 55 -11.04 20.58 -4.43
C PRO A 55 -12.28 19.70 -4.57
N GLU A 56 -12.11 18.39 -4.41
CA GLU A 56 -13.17 17.41 -4.58
C GLU A 56 -13.14 16.38 -3.46
N THR A 57 -14.32 15.96 -3.01
CA THR A 57 -14.47 14.87 -2.04
C THR A 57 -14.97 13.61 -2.73
N PHE A 58 -14.36 12.47 -2.43
CA PHE A 58 -14.83 11.19 -2.95
C PHE A 58 -14.56 10.04 -1.96
N SER A 59 -15.32 8.96 -2.15
CA SER A 59 -15.13 7.71 -1.41
C SER A 59 -14.01 6.89 -2.05
N TYR A 60 -13.11 6.41 -1.22
CA TYR A 60 -11.98 5.58 -1.63
C TYR A 60 -11.90 4.33 -0.77
N SER A 61 -11.68 3.17 -1.36
CA SER A 61 -11.45 1.95 -0.60
C SER A 61 -10.29 1.16 -1.17
N GLU A 62 -9.51 0.57 -0.27
CA GLU A 62 -8.41 -0.35 -0.58
C GLU A 62 -8.58 -1.67 0.15
N SER A 63 -8.38 -2.78 -0.55
CA SER A 63 -8.37 -4.11 0.02
C SER A 63 -7.04 -4.80 -0.18
N PHE A 64 -6.47 -5.42 0.85
CA PHE A 64 -5.20 -6.17 0.76
C PHE A 64 -5.26 -7.46 1.58
N GLY A 65 -4.41 -8.44 1.26
CA GLY A 65 -4.33 -9.71 1.98
C GLY A 65 -3.34 -9.69 3.14
N LEU A 66 -3.75 -10.17 4.31
CA LEU A 66 -2.89 -10.43 5.49
C LEU A 66 -2.15 -11.76 5.32
N ARG A 67 -1.37 -11.88 4.24
CA ARG A 67 -0.54 -13.05 4.01
C ARG A 67 0.83 -12.80 4.61
N ARG A 68 1.32 -13.71 5.45
CA ARG A 68 2.67 -13.65 6.05
C ARG A 68 3.75 -14.23 5.12
N ASP A 69 3.46 -14.26 3.81
CA ASP A 69 4.28 -14.92 2.79
C ASP A 69 5.07 -13.86 2.03
N GLY A 70 6.13 -13.34 2.65
CA GLY A 70 7.01 -12.40 1.97
C GLY A 70 8.04 -11.83 2.92
N ALA A 71 9.32 -12.03 2.60
CA ALA A 71 10.43 -11.49 3.35
C ALA A 71 10.18 -10.03 3.72
N LEU A 72 10.43 -9.69 4.99
CA LEU A 72 10.66 -8.31 5.41
C LEU A 72 11.60 -7.72 4.35
N PHE A 73 11.14 -6.70 3.61
CA PHE A 73 12.08 -5.95 2.79
C PHE A 73 13.11 -5.43 3.80
N ALA A 74 14.37 -5.88 3.71
CA ALA A 74 15.44 -5.06 4.24
C ALA A 74 15.35 -3.78 3.41
N PRO A 75 15.04 -2.61 3.98
CA PRO A 75 14.90 -1.39 3.20
C PRO A 75 16.21 -1.14 2.49
N SER A 76 16.31 -1.53 1.22
CA SER A 76 17.41 -1.12 0.38
C SER A 76 17.06 0.26 -0.14
N LEU A 77 17.96 1.19 0.17
CA LEU A 77 18.16 2.46 -0.53
C LEU A 77 17.15 3.58 -0.20
N SER A 78 17.23 4.16 1.01
CA SER A 78 17.30 5.64 1.17
C SER A 78 17.20 6.19 2.60
N ALA A 79 16.70 5.44 3.59
CA ALA A 79 16.52 5.98 4.95
C ALA A 79 17.38 5.22 5.97
N SER A 80 18.55 5.79 6.31
CA SER A 80 19.56 5.23 7.23
C SER A 80 19.09 5.04 8.68
N ASN A 81 17.78 5.13 8.92
CA ASN A 81 17.16 5.23 10.24
C ASN A 81 15.90 4.35 10.37
N VAL A 82 15.55 3.59 9.33
CA VAL A 82 14.51 2.54 9.40
C VAL A 82 15.08 1.33 10.12
N VAL A 83 14.37 0.90 11.17
CA VAL A 83 14.76 -0.21 12.05
C VAL A 83 13.98 -1.48 11.70
N GLN A 84 12.69 -1.36 11.36
CA GLN A 84 11.83 -2.47 10.99
C GLN A 84 10.81 -2.06 9.93
N SER A 85 10.35 -3.02 9.12
CA SER A 85 9.31 -2.81 8.12
C SER A 85 8.53 -4.07 7.81
N GLY A 86 7.27 -3.95 7.41
CA GLY A 86 6.43 -5.07 6.97
C GLY A 86 5.60 -4.69 5.76
N LEU A 87 5.31 -5.69 4.91
CA LEU A 87 4.54 -5.53 3.68
C LEU A 87 3.48 -6.64 3.56
N PHE A 88 2.34 -6.26 3.01
CA PHE A 88 1.19 -7.09 2.69
C PHE A 88 0.84 -6.84 1.23
N TYR A 89 0.82 -7.90 0.41
CA TYR A 89 0.65 -7.77 -1.05
C TYR A 89 -0.80 -7.97 -1.49
N GLY A 90 -1.05 -7.61 -2.76
CA GLY A 90 -2.33 -7.80 -3.42
C GLY A 90 -3.33 -6.70 -3.08
N ALA A 91 -2.84 -5.48 -2.84
CA ALA A 91 -3.72 -4.34 -2.64
C ALA A 91 -4.49 -4.01 -3.92
N VAL A 92 -5.80 -3.81 -3.80
CA VAL A 92 -6.71 -3.44 -4.88
C VAL A 92 -7.53 -2.25 -4.42
N THR A 93 -7.81 -1.30 -5.31
CA THR A 93 -8.43 -0.03 -4.95
C THR A 93 -9.59 0.32 -5.87
N THR A 94 -10.53 1.09 -5.36
CA THR A 94 -11.56 1.71 -6.21
C THR A 94 -10.94 2.80 -7.08
N PRO A 95 -11.41 3.00 -8.33
CA PRO A 95 -11.03 4.15 -9.14
C PRO A 95 -11.34 5.48 -8.42
N SER A 96 -10.48 6.48 -8.60
CA SER A 96 -10.74 7.86 -8.17
C SER A 96 -11.34 8.64 -9.35
N PRO A 97 -11.91 9.84 -9.11
CA PRO A 97 -12.35 10.74 -10.18
C PRO A 97 -11.21 11.15 -11.12
N PHE A 98 -9.96 11.14 -10.63
CA PHE A 98 -8.79 11.61 -11.37
C PHE A 98 -8.11 10.53 -12.22
N ALA A 99 -8.28 9.26 -11.83
CA ALA A 99 -7.59 8.12 -12.44
C ALA A 99 -7.67 8.12 -13.97
N ALA A 100 -8.86 8.33 -14.53
CA ALA A 100 -9.04 8.35 -15.98
C ALA A 100 -8.26 9.50 -16.64
N SER A 101 -8.29 10.70 -16.05
CA SER A 101 -7.58 11.87 -16.59
C SER A 101 -6.06 11.75 -16.48
N LEU A 102 -5.56 11.19 -15.37
CA LEU A 102 -4.12 10.97 -15.14
C LEU A 102 -3.58 9.80 -15.94
N VAL A 103 -4.39 8.78 -16.22
CA VAL A 103 -3.99 7.72 -17.15
C VAL A 103 -4.09 8.22 -18.59
N ALA A 104 -5.01 9.14 -18.92
CA ALA A 104 -5.08 9.75 -20.23
C ALA A 104 -3.89 10.68 -20.54
N THR A 105 -3.14 11.15 -19.53
CA THR A 105 -1.86 11.83 -19.77
C THR A 105 -0.75 10.88 -20.20
N ALA A 106 -0.95 9.55 -20.11
CA ALA A 106 -0.04 8.56 -20.66
C ALA A 106 -0.03 8.67 -22.20
N PRO A 107 1.08 9.11 -22.82
CA PRO A 107 1.08 9.40 -24.25
C PRO A 107 1.07 8.15 -25.13
N TRP A 108 1.29 6.96 -24.56
CA TRP A 108 1.43 5.71 -25.29
C TRP A 108 0.62 4.58 -24.65
N ASN A 109 -0.02 3.75 -25.48
CA ASN A 109 -0.67 2.51 -25.04
C ASN A 109 0.41 1.46 -24.76
N VAL A 110 0.55 1.03 -23.52
CA VAL A 110 1.69 0.22 -23.08
C VAL A 110 1.29 -1.11 -22.46
N SER A 111 2.17 -2.10 -22.63
CA SER A 111 2.17 -3.34 -21.85
C SER A 111 2.62 -3.04 -20.42
N VAL A 112 1.73 -3.23 -19.44
CA VAL A 112 2.03 -3.06 -18.01
C VAL A 112 3.20 -3.96 -17.63
N LEU A 113 4.31 -3.37 -17.20
CA LEU A 113 5.49 -4.11 -16.75
C LEU A 113 5.32 -4.57 -15.32
N ILE A 114 4.71 -3.72 -14.49
CA ILE A 114 4.57 -3.94 -13.07
C ILE A 114 3.18 -3.45 -12.62
N ASN A 115 2.45 -4.33 -11.94
CA ASN A 115 1.25 -3.99 -11.18
C ASN A 115 1.52 -4.33 -9.73
N ASN A 116 1.73 -3.31 -8.90
CA ASN A 116 2.11 -3.47 -7.51
C ASN A 116 1.06 -2.83 -6.62
N GLY A 117 0.36 -3.66 -5.86
CA GLY A 117 -0.48 -3.24 -4.75
C GLY A 117 0.06 -3.78 -3.44
N TYR A 118 0.36 -2.90 -2.49
CA TYR A 118 0.82 -3.28 -1.16
C TYR A 118 0.31 -2.35 -0.06
N ALA A 119 0.05 -2.94 1.10
CA ALA A 119 -0.09 -2.24 2.36
C ALA A 119 1.15 -2.52 3.21
N GLY A 120 1.56 -1.59 4.07
CA GLY A 120 2.76 -1.80 4.86
C GLY A 120 2.98 -0.78 5.95
N TYR A 121 4.08 -1.00 6.67
CA TYR A 121 4.55 -0.07 7.69
C TYR A 121 6.07 0.03 7.72
N LEU A 122 6.56 1.18 8.16
CA LEU A 122 7.96 1.44 8.51
C LEU A 122 8.03 1.89 9.96
N LEU A 123 8.97 1.34 10.73
CA LEU A 123 9.34 1.79 12.06
C LEU A 123 10.75 2.35 12.00
N PHE A 124 10.92 3.60 12.38
CA PHE A 124 12.19 4.31 12.29
C PHE A 124 12.46 5.12 13.55
N VAL A 125 13.74 5.32 13.81
CA VAL A 125 14.22 6.16 14.91
C VAL A 125 14.74 7.46 14.29
N PRO A 126 14.54 8.64 14.89
CA PRO A 126 15.10 9.88 14.37
C PRO A 126 16.62 9.80 14.20
N LYS A 127 17.14 10.34 13.09
CA LYS A 127 18.56 10.27 12.70
C LYS A 127 19.53 10.87 13.75
N THR A 128 19.02 11.70 14.66
CA THR A 128 19.78 12.35 15.74
C THR A 128 19.81 11.57 17.05
N ALA A 129 19.02 10.49 17.18
CA ALA A 129 19.01 9.68 18.39
C ALA A 129 20.21 8.73 18.42
N THR A 130 21.07 8.89 19.41
CA THR A 130 22.13 7.91 19.71
C THR A 130 21.49 6.59 20.14
N VAL A 131 21.94 5.48 19.52
CA VAL A 131 21.43 4.09 19.69
C VAL A 131 21.44 3.59 21.16
N VAL A 132 22.07 4.34 22.07
CA VAL A 132 22.30 3.96 23.48
C VAL A 132 21.15 4.36 24.42
N ALA A 133 20.23 5.23 24.00
CA ALA A 133 19.11 5.69 24.84
C ALA A 133 17.73 5.54 24.15
N PRO A 134 16.64 5.32 24.91
CA PRO A 134 15.29 5.31 24.35
C PRO A 134 15.00 6.60 23.57
N ALA A 135 14.50 6.45 22.35
CA ALA A 135 14.16 7.58 21.49
C ALA A 135 12.77 7.36 20.88
N ALA A 136 12.05 8.47 20.65
CA ALA A 136 10.72 8.43 20.05
C ALA A 136 10.76 7.67 18.72
N VAL A 137 9.93 6.65 18.58
CA VAL A 137 9.84 5.88 17.33
C VAL A 137 8.85 6.58 16.43
N SER A 138 9.25 6.86 15.20
CA SER A 138 8.33 7.32 14.18
C SER A 138 7.84 6.10 13.39
N GLN A 139 6.52 6.05 13.19
CA GLN A 139 5.81 4.94 12.59
C GLN A 139 5.10 5.47 11.36
N ARG A 140 5.33 4.85 10.20
CA ARG A 140 4.61 5.20 8.98
C ARG A 140 3.81 4.00 8.54
N ALA A 141 2.49 4.11 8.51
CA ALA A 141 1.62 3.13 7.88
C ALA A 141 1.22 3.66 6.50
N PHE A 142 1.12 2.76 5.52
CA PHE A 142 0.77 3.14 4.16
C PHE A 142 0.00 2.05 3.42
N LEU A 143 -0.79 2.53 2.47
CA LEU A 143 -1.56 1.82 1.47
C LEU A 143 -1.10 2.36 0.12
N SER A 144 -0.78 1.49 -0.83
CA SER A 144 -0.27 1.93 -2.13
C SER A 144 -0.62 0.95 -3.23
N VAL A 145 -1.08 1.50 -4.33
CA VAL A 145 -1.20 0.79 -5.61
C VAL A 145 -0.48 1.57 -6.69
N GLY A 146 0.14 0.85 -7.61
CA GLY A 146 0.88 1.45 -8.70
C GLY A 146 0.91 0.55 -9.92
N LEU A 147 0.83 1.21 -11.07
CA LEU A 147 1.06 0.64 -12.38
C LEU A 147 2.32 1.31 -12.93
N SER A 148 3.21 0.52 -13.51
CA SER A 148 4.41 1.05 -14.15
C SER A 148 4.68 0.35 -15.46
N TRP A 149 5.12 1.11 -16.45
CA TRP A 149 5.32 0.64 -17.81
C TRP A 149 6.42 1.44 -18.51
N SER A 150 6.98 0.88 -19.58
CA SER A 150 7.99 1.56 -20.40
C SER A 150 7.39 1.99 -21.73
N SER A 151 7.56 3.25 -22.09
CA SER A 151 7.18 3.79 -23.40
C SER A 151 8.42 4.18 -24.20
N GLU A 152 8.20 4.65 -25.44
CA GLU A 152 9.27 5.16 -26.30
C GLU A 152 9.97 6.38 -25.68
N ALA A 153 9.29 7.18 -24.86
CA ALA A 153 9.89 8.34 -24.20
C ALA A 153 10.54 8.03 -22.84
N GLY A 154 10.31 6.85 -22.28
CA GLY A 154 10.98 6.43 -21.04
C GLY A 154 10.13 5.52 -20.15
N TYR A 155 10.20 5.79 -18.85
CA TYR A 155 9.48 5.09 -17.80
C TYR A 155 8.28 5.91 -17.35
N GLU A 156 7.16 5.24 -17.20
CA GLU A 156 5.91 5.84 -16.74
C GLU A 156 5.37 5.10 -15.53
N GLN A 157 4.78 5.86 -14.63
CA GLN A 157 4.16 5.35 -13.44
C GLN A 157 2.88 6.10 -13.14
N TYR A 158 1.81 5.35 -12.93
CA TYR A 158 0.62 5.83 -12.27
C TYR A 158 0.54 5.18 -10.89
N GLY A 159 0.23 5.96 -9.86
CA GLY A 159 0.16 5.45 -8.51
C GLY A 159 -0.80 6.22 -7.62
N ARG A 160 -1.31 5.52 -6.62
CA ARG A 160 -2.16 6.06 -5.56
C ARG A 160 -1.68 5.52 -4.24
N SER A 161 -1.61 6.38 -3.24
CA SER A 161 -1.21 6.00 -1.91
C SER A 161 -1.92 6.81 -0.85
N VAL A 162 -2.21 6.15 0.26
CA VAL A 162 -2.54 6.79 1.52
C VAL A 162 -1.42 6.45 2.49
N SER A 163 -0.71 7.46 2.99
CA SER A 163 0.37 7.26 3.94
C SER A 163 0.36 8.32 5.01
N TRP A 164 0.66 7.94 6.25
CA TRP A 164 0.69 8.85 7.37
C TRP A 164 1.78 8.44 8.36
N GLU A 165 2.40 9.44 8.98
CA GLU A 165 3.45 9.26 9.96
C GLU A 165 2.95 9.68 11.35
N THR A 166 3.08 8.77 12.32
CA THR A 166 2.82 9.04 13.73
C THR A 166 4.13 8.97 14.52
N GLN A 167 4.22 9.79 15.56
CA GLN A 167 5.24 9.60 16.60
C GLN A 167 4.68 8.72 17.70
N GLY A 168 5.35 7.60 17.93
CA GLY A 168 5.10 6.67 19.03
C GLY A 168 5.95 6.99 20.25
N THR A 169 5.85 6.11 21.25
CA THR A 169 6.56 6.25 22.51
C THR A 169 8.06 6.01 22.35
N PRO A 170 8.90 6.65 23.19
CA PRO A 170 10.32 6.38 23.20
C PRO A 170 10.63 4.95 23.64
N ILE A 171 11.33 4.18 22.78
CA ILE A 171 11.83 2.85 23.09
C ILE A 171 13.24 2.67 22.55
N ALA A 172 13.98 1.70 23.09
CA ALA A 172 15.30 1.34 22.56
C ALA A 172 15.13 0.66 21.18
N ALA A 173 16.02 0.97 20.24
CA ALA A 173 15.97 0.39 18.89
C ALA A 173 16.02 -1.15 18.90
N SER A 174 16.79 -1.73 19.83
CA SER A 174 16.87 -3.19 20.04
C SER A 174 15.55 -3.83 20.50
N SER A 175 14.62 -3.03 21.01
CA SER A 175 13.31 -3.47 21.47
C SER A 175 12.23 -3.36 20.40
N LEU A 176 12.53 -2.77 19.23
CA LEU A 176 11.61 -2.69 18.10
C LEU A 176 11.43 -4.05 17.46
N LYS A 177 10.19 -4.52 17.43
CA LYS A 177 9.80 -5.76 16.75
C LYS A 177 8.90 -5.42 15.56
N PRO A 178 8.92 -6.24 14.49
CA PRO A 178 7.89 -6.17 13.45
C PRO A 178 6.50 -6.31 14.07
N TRP A 179 5.55 -5.49 13.63
CA TRP A 179 4.15 -5.67 13.95
C TRP A 179 3.64 -7.01 13.41
N SER A 180 2.87 -7.69 14.25
CA SER A 180 1.96 -8.74 13.83
C SER A 180 0.87 -8.18 12.89
N PRO A 181 0.24 -9.04 12.07
CA PRO A 181 -0.92 -8.63 11.26
C PRO A 181 -2.03 -7.97 12.09
N ASP A 182 -2.30 -8.49 13.29
CA ASP A 182 -3.32 -7.95 14.19
C ASP A 182 -2.95 -6.57 14.72
N GLU A 183 -1.68 -6.34 15.08
CA GLU A 183 -1.19 -5.01 15.49
C GLU A 183 -1.27 -3.99 14.34
N PHE A 184 -0.95 -4.40 13.12
CA PHE A 184 -1.08 -3.54 11.94
C PHE A 184 -2.55 -3.15 11.69
N VAL A 185 -3.46 -4.12 11.76
CA VAL A 185 -4.91 -3.85 11.61
C VAL A 185 -5.42 -2.97 12.74
N ALA A 186 -5.04 -3.25 13.99
CA ALA A 186 -5.44 -2.46 15.15
C ALA A 186 -4.94 -1.01 15.03
N HIS A 187 -3.73 -0.80 14.50
CA HIS A 187 -3.23 0.54 14.21
C HIS A 187 -4.13 1.29 13.22
N TRP A 188 -4.47 0.67 12.07
CA TRP A 188 -5.41 1.27 11.12
C TRP A 188 -6.80 1.52 11.72
N GLN A 189 -7.31 0.59 12.54
CA GLN A 189 -8.58 0.75 13.25
C GLN A 189 -8.55 1.92 14.25
N SER A 190 -7.41 2.18 14.90
CA SER A 190 -7.26 3.30 15.83
C SER A 190 -7.38 4.68 15.15
N LEU A 191 -7.15 4.74 13.84
CA LEU A 191 -7.24 5.95 13.02
C LEU A 191 -8.66 6.18 12.46
N VAL A 192 -9.60 5.27 12.69
CA VAL A 192 -10.99 5.43 12.25
C VAL A 192 -11.59 6.69 12.87
N GLY A 193 -12.18 7.53 12.03
CA GLY A 193 -12.75 8.83 12.40
C GLY A 193 -11.73 9.96 12.53
N GLN A 194 -10.42 9.69 12.42
CA GLN A 194 -9.39 10.73 12.43
C GLN A 194 -9.19 11.31 11.03
N THR A 195 -8.90 12.62 10.95
CA THR A 195 -8.46 13.27 9.71
C THR A 195 -6.94 13.20 9.60
N LEU A 196 -6.46 12.47 8.60
CA LEU A 196 -5.05 12.35 8.24
C LEU A 196 -4.72 13.43 7.20
N VAL A 197 -4.13 14.53 7.66
CA VAL A 197 -3.84 15.70 6.83
C VAL A 197 -2.73 15.38 5.83
N GLY A 198 -2.96 15.67 4.54
CA GLY A 198 -1.98 15.45 3.47
C GLY A 198 -1.61 13.98 3.23
N ALA A 199 -2.38 13.04 3.76
CA ALA A 199 -2.07 11.61 3.69
C ALA A 199 -2.32 10.99 2.32
N TYR A 200 -3.21 11.58 1.51
CA TYR A 200 -3.53 11.09 0.19
C TYR A 200 -2.59 11.67 -0.87
N LYS A 201 -2.11 10.81 -1.75
CA LYS A 201 -1.43 11.17 -2.99
C LYS A 201 -1.93 10.29 -4.13
N GLU A 202 -2.26 10.90 -5.25
CA GLU A 202 -2.44 10.23 -6.53
C GLU A 202 -1.58 10.93 -7.57
N SER A 203 -0.83 10.18 -8.36
CA SER A 203 0.08 10.79 -9.33
C SER A 203 0.29 9.97 -10.58
N TYR A 204 0.50 10.68 -11.67
CA TYR A 204 1.12 10.18 -12.88
C TYR A 204 2.52 10.81 -13.02
N ASP A 205 3.50 10.01 -13.39
CA ASP A 205 4.89 10.41 -13.58
C ASP A 205 5.42 9.79 -14.88
N LEU A 206 6.03 10.62 -15.72
CA LEU A 206 6.75 10.24 -16.92
C LEU A 206 8.18 10.72 -16.77
N SER A 207 9.14 9.81 -16.84
CA SER A 207 10.56 10.13 -16.79
C SER A 207 11.30 9.45 -17.92
N SER A 208 12.19 10.17 -18.58
CA SER A 208 13.16 9.59 -19.55
C SER A 208 14.07 8.53 -18.94
N GLN A 209 14.09 8.38 -17.62
CA GLN A 209 14.88 7.39 -16.91
C GLN A 209 14.03 6.48 -16.04
N SER A 210 14.37 5.20 -16.08
CA SER A 210 13.78 4.24 -15.14
C SER A 210 14.37 4.44 -13.74
N PRO A 211 13.55 4.57 -12.68
CA PRO A 211 14.04 4.57 -11.31
C PRO A 211 14.76 3.26 -10.94
N TYR A 212 14.53 2.18 -11.70
CA TYR A 212 15.23 0.91 -11.53
C TYR A 212 16.64 0.88 -12.14
N ALA A 213 17.02 1.86 -12.97
CA ALA A 213 18.39 1.99 -13.47
C ALA A 213 19.40 2.29 -12.33
N LEU A 214 18.92 2.81 -11.20
CA LEU A 214 19.70 3.08 -9.99
C LEU A 214 20.20 1.82 -9.27
N LEU A 215 19.63 0.64 -9.56
CA LEU A 215 20.05 -0.63 -8.97
C LEU A 215 21.44 -1.09 -9.47
N GLY A 216 21.99 -0.43 -10.51
CA GLY A 216 23.31 -0.70 -11.05
C GLY A 216 24.47 0.09 -10.42
N GLY A 217 24.22 0.93 -9.40
CA GLY A 217 25.28 1.67 -8.69
C GLY A 217 25.94 2.82 -9.47
N VAL A 218 25.44 3.13 -10.66
CA VAL A 218 25.87 4.30 -11.45
C VAL A 218 24.85 5.41 -11.23
N THR A 219 25.31 6.62 -10.89
CA THR A 219 24.42 7.80 -10.84
C THR A 219 23.98 8.11 -12.27
N PRO A 220 22.71 7.94 -12.63
CA PRO A 220 22.27 8.26 -13.96
C PRO A 220 22.35 9.78 -14.18
N PRO A 221 22.54 10.24 -15.43
CA PRO A 221 22.49 11.67 -15.72
C PRO A 221 21.11 12.25 -15.32
N PRO A 222 20.95 13.56 -15.14
CA PRO A 222 19.62 14.13 -14.91
C PRO A 222 18.64 13.73 -16.03
N PRO A 223 17.36 13.44 -15.72
CA PRO A 223 16.39 13.13 -16.76
C PRO A 223 16.22 14.33 -17.69
N THR A 224 16.29 14.09 -19.01
CA THR A 224 16.07 15.12 -20.04
C THR A 224 14.59 15.45 -20.21
N LEU A 225 13.72 14.53 -19.79
CA LEU A 225 12.28 14.65 -19.70
C LEU A 225 11.85 14.11 -18.33
N HIS A 226 11.10 14.90 -17.58
CA HIS A 226 10.40 14.45 -16.38
C HIS A 226 9.15 15.30 -16.20
N ASP A 227 8.00 14.72 -16.51
CA ASP A 227 6.68 15.32 -16.34
C ASP A 227 5.93 14.58 -15.23
N ASN A 228 5.30 15.33 -14.35
CA ASN A 228 4.57 14.79 -13.21
C ASN A 228 3.27 15.55 -13.03
N VAL A 229 2.21 14.83 -12.73
CA VAL A 229 0.98 15.41 -12.19
C VAL A 229 0.65 14.68 -10.91
N SER A 230 0.63 15.41 -9.80
CA SER A 230 0.32 14.86 -8.48
C SER A 230 -0.88 15.58 -7.87
N ILE A 231 -1.78 14.84 -7.26
CA ILE A 231 -2.94 15.33 -6.51
C ILE A 231 -2.74 14.94 -5.06
N TYR A 232 -2.93 15.90 -4.16
CA TYR A 232 -2.75 15.72 -2.73
C TYR A 232 -4.04 16.02 -1.97
N GLY A 233 -4.22 15.33 -0.85
CA GLY A 233 -5.44 15.48 -0.07
C GLY A 233 -5.35 14.96 1.35
N ASP A 234 -6.40 15.26 2.10
CA ASP A 234 -6.63 14.69 3.42
C ASP A 234 -7.48 13.43 3.30
N VAL A 235 -7.36 12.56 4.31
CA VAL A 235 -8.11 11.31 4.37
C VAL A 235 -8.82 11.20 5.72
N VAL A 236 -10.09 10.81 5.70
CA VAL A 236 -10.80 10.34 6.90
C VAL A 236 -11.09 8.86 6.74
N ILE A 237 -10.54 8.02 7.61
CA ILE A 237 -10.83 6.59 7.59
C ILE A 237 -12.21 6.37 8.18
N ARG A 238 -13.13 5.81 7.40
CA ARG A 238 -14.49 5.48 7.84
C ARG A 238 -14.58 4.12 8.50
N SER A 239 -13.89 3.14 7.93
CA SER A 239 -13.93 1.78 8.46
C SER A 239 -12.71 0.97 8.04
N VAL A 240 -12.35 0.02 8.89
CA VAL A 240 -11.32 -0.99 8.65
C VAL A 240 -11.92 -2.33 9.03
N VAL A 241 -12.26 -3.13 8.03
CA VAL A 241 -12.97 -4.39 8.20
C VAL A 241 -12.04 -5.53 7.82
N VAL A 242 -11.83 -6.46 8.74
CA VAL A 242 -11.18 -7.74 8.42
C VAL A 242 -12.26 -8.66 7.87
N VAL A 243 -12.11 -9.04 6.61
CA VAL A 243 -13.00 -9.98 5.94
C VAL A 243 -12.41 -11.39 6.12
N PRO A 244 -13.13 -12.29 6.83
CA PRO A 244 -12.72 -13.68 6.96
C PRO A 244 -12.59 -14.36 5.60
N GLU A 245 -11.77 -15.39 5.52
CA GLU A 245 -11.58 -16.16 4.29
C GLU A 245 -12.94 -16.63 3.71
N PRO A 246 -13.13 -16.65 2.39
CA PRO A 246 -14.36 -17.18 1.77
C PRO A 246 -14.71 -18.60 2.25
N ALA A 247 -13.69 -19.42 2.57
CA ALA A 247 -13.86 -20.74 3.17
C ALA A 247 -14.46 -20.68 4.59
N THR A 248 -14.18 -19.64 5.37
CA THR A 248 -14.80 -19.42 6.68
C THR A 248 -16.29 -19.15 6.53
N TYR A 249 -16.70 -18.33 5.54
CA TYR A 249 -18.12 -18.12 5.23
C TYR A 249 -18.80 -19.39 4.74
N LEU A 250 -18.12 -20.17 3.90
CA LEU A 250 -18.64 -21.44 3.39
C LEU A 250 -18.82 -22.45 4.53
N LEU A 251 -17.83 -22.57 5.43
CA LEU A 251 -17.90 -23.45 6.61
C LEU A 251 -18.93 -22.96 7.63
N MET A 252 -19.06 -21.66 7.85
CA MET A 252 -20.10 -21.08 8.72
C MET A 252 -21.50 -21.28 8.13
N GLY A 253 -21.67 -21.06 6.82
CA GLY A 253 -22.92 -21.30 6.10
C GLY A 253 -23.32 -22.78 6.04
N LEU A 254 -22.35 -23.70 6.11
CA LEU A 254 -22.57 -25.14 6.25
C LEU A 254 -22.75 -25.60 7.72
N GLY A 255 -22.77 -24.70 8.71
CA GLY A 255 -22.93 -25.05 10.12
C GLY A 255 -21.70 -25.71 10.77
N LEU A 256 -20.53 -25.66 10.12
CA LEU A 256 -19.27 -26.25 10.56
C LEU A 256 -18.37 -25.22 11.26
N SER A 257 -18.96 -24.34 12.08
CA SER A 257 -18.28 -23.24 12.77
C SER A 257 -17.13 -23.68 13.69
N LEU A 258 -17.22 -24.89 14.28
CA LEU A 258 -16.13 -25.49 15.06
C LEU A 258 -14.91 -25.86 14.19
N VAL A 259 -15.12 -26.31 12.95
CA VAL A 259 -14.04 -26.64 12.01
C VAL A 259 -13.34 -25.37 11.53
N ALA A 260 -14.11 -24.30 11.31
CA ALA A 260 -13.57 -22.97 11.01
C ALA A 260 -12.73 -22.42 12.18
N ALA A 261 -13.19 -22.57 13.42
CA ALA A 261 -12.45 -22.13 14.61
C ALA A 261 -11.14 -22.92 14.83
N VAL A 262 -11.15 -24.24 14.60
CA VAL A 262 -9.95 -25.09 14.71
C VAL A 262 -8.92 -24.76 13.63
N ARG A 263 -9.33 -24.54 12.38
CA ARG A 263 -8.40 -24.11 11.31
C ARG A 263 -7.79 -22.73 11.59
N ARG A 264 -8.58 -21.77 12.10
CA ARG A 264 -8.08 -20.43 12.47
C ARG A 264 -6.97 -20.50 13.54
N ARG A 265 -7.07 -21.45 14.47
CA ARG A 265 -6.03 -21.73 15.48
C ARG A 265 -4.77 -22.37 14.89
N GLN A 266 -4.89 -23.18 13.85
CA GLN A 266 -3.74 -23.82 13.21
C GLN A 266 -2.95 -22.87 12.29
N GLN A 267 -3.58 -21.82 11.76
CA GLN A 267 -2.91 -20.80 10.94
C GLN A 267 -2.20 -19.71 11.78
N THR A 268 -2.54 -19.60 13.07
CA THR A 268 -1.97 -18.60 14.00
C THR A 268 -0.86 -19.16 14.90
N ALA A 269 -0.61 -20.48 14.86
CA ALA A 269 0.48 -21.18 15.54
C ALA A 269 1.67 -21.39 14.60
#